data_AF-A0A941VPL7-F1
#
_entry.id   AF-A0A941VPL7-F1
#
_cell.length_a   1.000
_cell.length_b   1.000
_cell.length_c   1.000
_cell.angle_alpha   90.00
_cell.angle_beta   90.00
_cell.angle_gamma   90.00
#
_symmetry.space_group_name_H-M   'P 1'
#
loop_
_entity.id
_entity.type
_entity.pdbx_description
1 polymer ?
#
loop_
_entity_poly.entity_id
_entity_poly.type
_entity_poly.pdbx_seq_one_letter_code
_entity_poly.pdbx_strand_id
1 'polypeptide(L)'
;DTGQTILSGMGELHLEVITSRMQREFNTNVNVGRPQVMYREAIAAHAQAGAAFDREIAGQRHFAEAVIEVDPLPRGTGSTYTSRVPGESLPVPFAEAARKGALAALESGPVSGYPVVDVAVVLVGATPRETSSELAFTVAASMACKEALSRGTPFLLEPIMTAEVLVPEASRSTTSRASRSSP
;
A
#
# COMPACT_ATOMS: atom_id res chain seq x y z
N ASP A 1 11.54 -2.98 -2.91
CA ASP A 1 12.54 -3.32 -1.89
C ASP A 1 12.19 -4.59 -1.13
N THR A 2 12.57 -5.76 -1.64
CA THR A 2 12.44 -7.04 -0.92
C THR A 2 13.78 -7.53 -0.35
N GLY A 3 14.87 -6.75 -0.50
CA GLY A 3 16.22 -7.13 -0.09
C GLY A 3 16.82 -8.31 -0.87
N GLN A 4 16.13 -8.79 -1.91
CA GLN A 4 16.57 -9.92 -2.75
C GLN A 4 17.36 -9.42 -3.95
N THR A 5 18.47 -10.08 -4.26
CA THR A 5 19.21 -9.88 -5.51
C THR A 5 18.56 -10.70 -6.61
N ILE A 6 18.01 -10.05 -7.63
CA ILE A 6 17.39 -10.72 -8.77
C ILE A 6 18.49 -11.16 -9.74
N LEU A 7 18.71 -12.47 -9.86
CA LEU A 7 19.58 -13.04 -10.89
C LEU A 7 18.78 -13.22 -12.19
N SER A 8 19.18 -12.54 -13.25
CA SER A 8 18.54 -12.60 -14.57
C SER A 8 19.40 -13.39 -15.56
N GLY A 9 18.78 -14.22 -16.38
CA GLY A 9 19.45 -15.07 -17.36
C GLY A 9 18.61 -15.29 -18.61
N MET A 10 19.24 -15.77 -19.68
CA MET A 10 18.59 -16.01 -20.98
C MET A 10 17.65 -17.22 -21.00
N GLY A 11 17.71 -18.05 -19.95
CA GLY A 11 16.90 -19.25 -19.80
C GLY A 11 17.27 -19.99 -18.53
N GLU A 12 16.49 -21.01 -18.21
CA GLU A 12 16.65 -21.84 -17.00
C GLU A 12 18.07 -22.43 -16.91
N LEU A 13 18.58 -23.00 -18.00
CA LEU A 13 19.91 -23.59 -18.06
C LEU A 13 21.02 -22.57 -17.80
N HIS A 14 20.84 -21.32 -18.25
CA HIS A 14 21.81 -20.26 -17.96
C HIS A 14 21.85 -19.95 -16.46
N LEU A 15 20.69 -19.87 -15.81
CA LEU A 15 20.60 -19.63 -14.37
C LEU A 15 21.22 -20.79 -13.56
N GLU A 16 20.95 -22.04 -13.93
CA GLU A 16 21.51 -23.23 -13.28
C GLU A 16 23.04 -23.28 -13.33
N VAL A 17 23.63 -22.96 -14.48
CA VAL A 17 25.09 -22.93 -14.64
C VAL A 17 25.70 -21.85 -13.76
N ILE A 18 25.10 -20.65 -13.70
CA ILE A 18 25.59 -19.57 -12.81
C ILE A 18 25.52 -20.00 -11.34
N THR A 19 24.40 -20.59 -10.91
CA THR A 19 24.25 -21.06 -9.52
C THR A 19 25.27 -22.17 -9.19
N SER A 20 25.48 -23.12 -10.10
CA SER A 20 26.48 -24.18 -9.91
C SER A 20 27.91 -23.63 -9.84
N ARG A 21 28.25 -22.58 -10.60
CA ARG A 21 29.57 -21.94 -10.52
C ARG A 21 29.74 -21.18 -9.21
N MET A 22 28.70 -20.48 -8.74
CA MET A 22 28.72 -19.80 -7.43
C MET A 22 28.97 -20.76 -6.27
N GLN A 23 28.36 -21.95 -6.29
CA GLN A 23 28.57 -22.95 -5.25
C GLN A 23 29.96 -23.60 -5.34
N ARG A 24 30.47 -23.91 -6.54
CA ARG A 24 31.74 -24.64 -6.72
C ARG A 24 32.99 -23.76 -6.68
N GLU A 25 32.97 -22.62 -7.37
CA GLU A 25 34.14 -21.73 -7.50
C GLU A 25 34.21 -20.72 -6.35
N PHE A 26 33.05 -20.24 -5.87
CA PHE A 26 32.97 -19.18 -4.86
C PHE A 26 32.51 -19.68 -3.49
N ASN A 27 32.29 -21.00 -3.34
CA ASN A 27 31.87 -21.66 -2.09
C ASN A 27 30.67 -20.98 -1.40
N THR A 28 29.81 -20.32 -2.18
CA THR A 28 28.71 -19.49 -1.68
C THR A 28 27.42 -20.30 -1.73
N ASN A 29 26.73 -20.41 -0.59
CA ASN A 29 25.46 -21.11 -0.51
C ASN A 29 24.33 -20.17 -0.96
N VAL A 30 23.77 -20.42 -2.15
CA VAL A 30 22.74 -19.58 -2.77
C VAL A 30 21.39 -20.30 -2.68
N ASN A 31 20.39 -19.63 -2.08
CA ASN A 31 19.02 -20.12 -2.04
C ASN A 31 18.27 -19.62 -3.28
N VAL A 32 17.82 -20.54 -4.13
CA VAL A 32 17.04 -20.23 -5.33
C VAL A 32 15.55 -20.31 -5.00
N GLY A 33 14.79 -19.29 -5.40
CA GLY A 33 13.35 -19.22 -5.18
C GLY A 33 12.67 -18.31 -6.20
N ARG A 34 11.35 -18.32 -6.22
CA ARG A 34 10.57 -17.40 -7.07
C ARG A 34 10.73 -15.98 -6.53
N PRO A 35 10.93 -14.97 -7.40
CA PRO A 35 11.01 -13.59 -6.96
C PRO A 35 9.69 -13.21 -6.27
N GLN A 36 9.79 -12.46 -5.18
CA GLN A 36 8.61 -11.95 -4.50
C GLN A 36 7.90 -10.90 -5.35
N VAL A 37 6.57 -11.02 -5.42
CA VAL A 37 5.71 -10.10 -6.14
C VAL A 37 5.32 -8.97 -5.20
N MET A 38 5.45 -7.73 -5.66
CA MET A 38 5.01 -6.56 -4.90
C MET A 38 3.49 -6.40 -5.08
N TYR A 39 2.73 -6.97 -4.15
CA TYR A 39 1.29 -6.74 -4.09
C TYR A 39 1.00 -5.31 -3.61
N ARG A 40 -0.16 -4.80 -4.02
CA ARG A 40 -0.73 -3.54 -3.51
C ARG A 40 -2.13 -3.80 -3.02
N GLU A 41 -2.67 -2.91 -2.20
CA GLU A 41 -4.06 -3.00 -1.73
C GLU A 41 -4.87 -1.82 -2.30
N ALA A 42 -6.16 -2.03 -2.54
CA ALA A 42 -7.11 -0.98 -2.89
C ALA A 42 -8.46 -1.27 -2.22
N ILE A 43 -9.37 -0.29 -2.20
CA ILE A 43 -10.72 -0.44 -1.65
C ILE A 43 -11.74 -0.51 -2.78
N ALA A 44 -12.81 -1.29 -2.60
CA ALA A 44 -13.88 -1.41 -3.59
C ALA A 44 -15.08 -0.50 -3.29
N ALA A 45 -15.28 -0.15 -2.02
CA ALA A 45 -16.41 0.65 -1.56
C ALA A 45 -15.92 1.88 -0.80
N HIS A 46 -16.71 2.95 -0.93
CA HIS A 46 -16.61 4.10 -0.04
C HIS A 46 -16.82 3.67 1.40
N ALA A 47 -16.02 4.19 2.32
CA ALA A 47 -16.21 3.97 3.75
C ALA A 47 -15.81 5.20 4.57
N GLN A 48 -16.50 5.38 5.70
CA GLN A 48 -16.19 6.41 6.67
C GLN A 48 -15.94 5.75 8.03
N ALA A 49 -14.87 6.21 8.71
CA ALA A 49 -14.60 5.84 10.09
C ALA A 49 -14.04 7.02 10.88
N GLY A 50 -14.34 7.03 12.17
CA GLY A 50 -13.81 7.97 13.13
C GLY A 50 -13.04 7.25 14.21
N ALA A 51 -11.91 7.81 14.63
CA ALA A 51 -11.14 7.29 15.74
C ALA A 51 -10.79 8.42 16.71
N ALA A 52 -10.96 8.12 18.00
CA ALA A 52 -10.51 8.97 19.09
C ALA A 52 -9.28 8.35 19.76
N PHE A 53 -8.26 9.18 19.96
CA PHE A 53 -7.08 8.83 20.72
C PHE A 53 -7.09 9.63 22.02
N ASP A 54 -7.27 8.94 23.15
CA ASP A 54 -7.20 9.51 24.49
C ASP A 54 -6.17 8.73 25.29
N ARG A 55 -4.99 9.33 25.52
CA ARG A 55 -3.91 8.66 26.23
C ARG A 55 -3.08 9.65 27.03
N GLU A 56 -2.70 9.25 28.22
CA GLU A 56 -1.81 10.01 29.09
C GLU A 56 -0.36 9.60 28.82
N ILE A 57 0.48 10.57 28.47
CA ILE A 57 1.92 10.36 28.25
C ILE A 57 2.66 11.39 29.10
N ALA A 58 3.57 10.92 29.95
CA ALA A 58 4.39 11.76 30.82
C ALA A 58 3.58 12.77 31.69
N GLY A 59 2.40 12.37 32.17
CA GLY A 59 1.52 13.20 33.01
C GLY A 59 0.72 14.27 32.26
N GLN A 60 0.81 14.31 30.93
CA GLN A 60 -0.06 15.12 30.08
C GLN A 60 -1.05 14.22 29.36
N ARG A 61 -2.33 14.57 29.44
CA ARG A 61 -3.39 13.89 28.67
C ARG A 61 -3.35 14.42 27.24
N HIS A 62 -3.32 13.52 26.27
CA HIS A 62 -3.38 13.85 24.86
C HIS A 62 -4.69 13.33 24.28
N PHE A 63 -5.49 14.22 23.73
CA PHE A 63 -6.77 13.89 23.11
C PHE A 63 -6.82 14.35 21.66
N ALA A 64 -7.22 13.48 20.74
CA ALA A 64 -7.59 13.88 19.39
C ALA A 64 -8.68 12.96 18.85
N GLU A 65 -9.58 13.53 18.06
CA GLU A 65 -10.59 12.78 17.33
C GLU A 65 -10.58 13.23 15.87
N ALA A 66 -10.50 12.26 14.97
CA ALA A 66 -10.49 12.49 13.52
C ALA A 66 -11.49 11.55 12.84
N VAL A 67 -12.25 12.10 11.91
CA VAL A 67 -13.19 11.38 11.05
C VAL A 67 -12.70 11.47 9.62
N ILE A 68 -12.38 10.30 9.07
CA ILE A 68 -11.85 10.14 7.72
C ILE A 68 -12.83 9.34 6.86
N GLU A 69 -12.98 9.80 5.65
CA GLU A 69 -13.74 9.18 4.57
C GLU A 69 -12.73 8.71 3.51
N VAL A 70 -12.88 7.49 3.03
CA VAL A 70 -12.04 6.91 1.97
C VAL A 70 -12.91 6.54 0.78
N ASP A 71 -12.50 6.98 -0.39
CA ASP A 71 -13.17 6.73 -1.66
C ASP A 71 -12.25 5.99 -2.63
N PRO A 72 -12.74 4.96 -3.33
CA PRO A 72 -11.97 4.28 -4.37
C PRO A 72 -11.73 5.20 -5.56
N LEU A 73 -10.49 5.24 -6.05
CA LEU A 73 -10.13 5.93 -7.28
C LEU A 73 -9.90 4.93 -8.44
N PRO A 74 -10.01 5.37 -9.70
CA PRO A 74 -9.60 4.56 -10.84
C PRO A 74 -8.15 4.10 -10.72
N ARG A 75 -7.87 2.90 -11.22
CA ARG A 75 -6.52 2.31 -11.20
C ARG A 75 -5.49 3.24 -11.84
N GLY A 76 -4.37 3.46 -11.15
CA GLY A 76 -3.25 4.28 -11.64
C GLY A 76 -3.37 5.78 -11.36
N THR A 77 -4.39 6.21 -10.60
CA THR A 77 -4.56 7.61 -10.19
C THR A 77 -3.66 7.96 -9.00
N GLY A 78 -3.25 6.96 -8.22
CA GLY A 78 -2.47 7.16 -7.00
C GLY A 78 -3.33 7.55 -5.79
N SER A 79 -2.69 7.98 -4.70
CA SER A 79 -3.37 8.43 -3.49
C SER A 79 -3.53 9.94 -3.46
N THR A 80 -4.75 10.40 -3.20
CA THR A 80 -5.06 11.84 -3.07
C THR A 80 -5.56 12.13 -1.66
N TYR A 81 -5.17 13.28 -1.11
CA TYR A 81 -5.67 13.75 0.18
C TYR A 81 -6.40 15.08 0.02
N THR A 82 -7.60 15.19 0.59
CA THR A 82 -8.38 16.44 0.61
C THR A 82 -8.90 16.72 2.02
N SER A 83 -8.83 17.98 2.46
CA SER A 83 -9.45 18.40 3.72
C SER A 83 -10.78 19.09 3.42
N ARG A 84 -11.87 18.59 4.02
CA ARG A 84 -13.21 19.19 3.97
C ARG A 84 -13.55 19.95 5.27
N VAL A 85 -12.65 19.94 6.25
CA VAL A 85 -12.84 20.61 7.55
C VAL A 85 -12.72 22.14 7.37
N PRO A 86 -13.64 22.94 7.95
CA PRO A 86 -13.52 24.40 7.94
C PRO A 86 -12.21 24.84 8.62
N GLY A 87 -11.45 25.73 7.97
CA GLY A 87 -10.17 26.21 8.50
C GLY A 87 -10.26 26.95 9.85
N GLU A 88 -11.45 27.37 10.26
CA GLU A 88 -11.71 27.98 11.57
C GLU A 88 -11.73 26.94 12.71
N SER A 89 -12.08 25.68 12.41
CA SER A 89 -12.20 24.60 13.40
C SER A 89 -10.90 23.82 13.61
N LEU A 90 -9.94 23.92 12.68
CA LEU A 90 -8.69 23.17 12.74
C LEU A 90 -7.50 24.03 12.31
N PRO A 91 -6.58 24.38 13.24
CA PRO A 91 -5.30 24.98 12.90
C PRO A 91 -4.53 24.19 11.83
N VAL A 92 -3.88 24.90 10.92
CA VAL A 92 -3.01 24.36 9.87
C VAL A 92 -2.02 23.27 10.34
N PRO A 93 -1.30 23.41 11.49
CA PRO A 93 -0.39 22.37 11.95
C PRO A 93 -1.08 21.03 12.25
N PHE A 94 -2.32 21.04 12.76
CA PHE A 94 -3.06 19.81 13.03
C PHE A 94 -3.59 19.17 11.75
N ALA A 95 -3.95 19.98 10.74
CA ALA A 95 -4.33 19.47 9.42
C ALA A 95 -3.16 18.75 8.73
N GLU A 96 -1.95 19.30 8.83
CA GLU A 96 -0.73 18.66 8.32
C GLU A 96 -0.35 17.40 9.11
N ALA A 97 -0.52 17.40 10.43
CA ALA A 97 -0.32 16.22 11.27
C ALA A 97 -1.28 15.08 10.89
N ALA A 98 -2.57 15.39 10.70
CA ALA A 98 -3.58 14.44 10.26
C ALA A 98 -3.26 13.90 8.85
N ARG A 99 -2.84 14.76 7.92
CA ARG A 99 -2.39 14.36 6.57
C ARG A 99 -1.23 13.37 6.65
N LYS A 100 -0.20 13.64 7.47
CA LYS A 100 0.92 12.72 7.66
C LYS A 100 0.47 11.38 8.24
N GLY A 101 -0.42 11.40 9.23
CA GLY A 101 -0.98 10.18 9.83
C GLY A 101 -1.79 9.34 8.84
N ALA A 102 -2.59 10.00 7.99
CA ALA A 102 -3.35 9.34 6.93
C ALA A 102 -2.45 8.73 5.84
N LEU A 103 -1.43 9.46 5.38
CA LEU A 103 -0.46 8.95 4.41
C LEU A 103 0.35 7.77 4.97
N ALA A 104 0.78 7.84 6.23
CA ALA A 104 1.47 6.74 6.90
C ALA A 104 0.59 5.49 7.04
N ALA A 105 -0.73 5.66 7.22
CA ALA A 105 -1.65 4.52 7.23
C ALA A 105 -1.80 3.85 5.86
N LEU A 106 -1.60 4.58 4.75
CA LEU A 106 -1.63 4.00 3.40
C LEU A 106 -0.40 3.13 3.11
N GLU A 107 0.73 3.32 3.80
CA GLU A 107 1.91 2.47 3.62
C GLU A 107 1.69 1.04 4.15
N SER A 108 0.77 0.87 5.10
CA SER A 108 0.48 -0.40 5.76
C SER A 108 -1.01 -0.70 5.72
N GLY A 109 -1.43 -1.42 4.68
CA GLY A 109 -2.81 -1.86 4.47
C GLY A 109 -3.32 -2.84 5.53
N PRO A 110 -4.64 -2.91 5.76
CA PRO A 110 -5.23 -3.72 6.83
C PRO A 110 -5.18 -5.23 6.58
N VAL A 111 -5.02 -5.70 5.33
CA VAL A 111 -5.15 -7.14 5.01
C VAL A 111 -3.82 -7.87 5.13
N SER A 112 -2.78 -7.38 4.46
CA SER A 112 -1.47 -8.05 4.40
C SER A 112 -0.30 -7.10 4.59
N GLY A 113 -0.58 -5.86 5.01
CA GLY A 113 0.44 -4.85 5.26
C GLY A 113 1.09 -4.33 3.98
N TYR A 114 0.47 -4.53 2.82
CA TYR A 114 0.93 -3.96 1.56
C TYR A 114 0.51 -2.50 1.43
N PRO A 115 1.24 -1.70 0.64
CA PRO A 115 0.88 -0.30 0.42
C PRO A 115 -0.46 -0.22 -0.34
N VAL A 116 -1.34 0.63 0.19
CA VAL A 116 -2.65 0.94 -0.36
C VAL A 116 -2.50 2.03 -1.43
N VAL A 117 -3.06 1.79 -2.60
CA VAL A 117 -3.01 2.70 -3.75
C VAL A 117 -4.40 2.92 -4.32
N ASP A 118 -4.54 3.98 -5.13
CA ASP A 118 -5.79 4.34 -5.81
C ASP A 118 -6.94 4.62 -4.82
N VAL A 119 -6.64 5.42 -3.79
CA VAL A 119 -7.61 5.84 -2.76
C VAL A 119 -7.57 7.36 -2.57
N ALA A 120 -8.75 7.98 -2.56
CA ALA A 120 -8.94 9.35 -2.12
C ALA A 120 -9.27 9.36 -0.63
N VAL A 121 -8.44 10.03 0.17
CA VAL A 121 -8.63 10.20 1.60
C VAL A 121 -9.15 11.61 1.86
N VAL A 122 -10.33 11.71 2.47
CA VAL A 122 -10.98 12.98 2.80
C VAL A 122 -11.09 13.13 4.31
N LEU A 123 -10.49 14.18 4.86
CA LEU A 123 -10.70 14.56 6.26
C LEU A 123 -12.02 15.32 6.37
N VAL A 124 -13.02 14.71 7.00
CA VAL A 124 -14.39 15.26 7.10
C VAL A 124 -14.60 15.98 8.42
N GLY A 125 -14.01 15.47 9.50
CA GLY A 125 -14.17 16.03 10.83
C GLY A 125 -12.90 15.89 11.65
N ALA A 126 -12.61 16.91 12.44
CA ALA A 126 -11.57 16.89 13.45
C ALA A 126 -12.04 17.70 14.64
N THR A 127 -12.04 17.10 15.83
CA THR A 127 -12.51 17.75 17.05
C THR A 127 -11.31 18.03 17.96
N PRO A 128 -10.73 19.24 17.92
CA PRO A 128 -9.71 19.61 18.89
C PRO A 128 -10.32 19.84 20.27
N ARG A 129 -9.57 19.48 21.30
CA ARG A 129 -9.79 19.84 22.71
C ARG A 129 -8.56 20.58 23.23
N GLU A 130 -8.66 21.16 24.43
CA GLU A 130 -7.53 21.86 25.06
C GLU A 130 -6.31 20.96 25.28
N THR A 131 -6.52 19.65 25.41
CA THR A 131 -5.49 18.63 25.56
C THR A 131 -4.98 18.06 24.23
N SER A 132 -5.31 18.68 23.11
CA SER A 132 -4.91 18.18 21.78
C SER A 132 -3.46 18.47 21.43
N SER A 133 -2.79 17.45 20.89
CA SER A 133 -1.41 17.51 20.42
C SER A 133 -1.33 17.04 18.96
N GLU A 134 -0.35 17.55 18.22
CA GLU A 134 -0.05 17.11 16.84
C GLU A 134 0.17 15.59 16.76
N LEU A 135 0.81 15.01 17.78
CA LEU A 135 1.05 13.56 17.86
C LEU A 135 -0.27 12.80 17.98
N ALA A 136 -1.21 13.31 18.79
CA ALA A 136 -2.51 12.68 18.97
C ALA A 136 -3.31 12.70 17.65
N PHE A 137 -3.28 13.82 16.92
CA PHE A 137 -3.95 13.92 15.61
C PHE A 137 -3.33 12.99 14.57
N THR A 138 -2.00 12.85 14.56
CA THR A 138 -1.30 11.92 13.66
C THR A 138 -1.75 10.48 13.91
N VAL A 139 -1.81 10.07 15.19
CA VAL A 139 -2.23 8.72 15.57
C VAL A 139 -3.72 8.49 15.32
N ALA A 140 -4.58 9.44 15.71
CA ALA A 140 -6.02 9.34 15.49
C ALA A 140 -6.36 9.24 13.99
N ALA A 141 -5.71 10.05 13.14
CA ALA A 141 -5.87 9.97 11.68
C ALA A 141 -5.40 8.62 11.13
N SER A 142 -4.29 8.08 11.62
CA SER A 142 -3.80 6.77 11.20
C SER A 142 -4.78 5.65 11.57
N MET A 143 -5.34 5.69 12.78
CA MET A 143 -6.35 4.73 13.24
C MET A 143 -7.66 4.84 12.47
N ALA A 144 -8.16 6.06 12.26
CA ALA A 144 -9.39 6.30 11.50
C ALA A 144 -9.23 5.82 10.04
N CYS A 145 -8.09 6.09 9.41
CA CYS A 145 -7.80 5.62 8.06
C CYS A 145 -7.78 4.08 7.98
N LYS A 146 -7.09 3.40 8.91
CA LYS A 146 -7.07 1.93 8.95
C LYS A 146 -8.45 1.31 9.11
N GLU A 147 -9.28 1.90 9.98
CA GLU A 147 -10.64 1.42 10.18
C GLU A 147 -11.54 1.69 8.97
N ALA A 148 -11.39 2.85 8.32
CA ALA A 148 -12.10 3.18 7.09
C ALA A 148 -11.70 2.22 5.95
N LEU A 149 -10.41 1.93 5.78
CA LEU A 149 -9.91 0.97 4.79
C LEU A 149 -10.42 -0.45 5.05
N SER A 150 -10.50 -0.87 6.32
CA SER A 150 -11.04 -2.19 6.68
C SER A 150 -12.53 -2.31 6.35
N ARG A 151 -13.30 -1.23 6.52
CA ARG A 151 -14.72 -1.16 6.16
C ARG A 151 -14.96 -1.03 4.66
N GLY A 152 -14.02 -0.44 3.92
CA GLY A 152 -14.10 -0.20 2.47
C GLY A 152 -13.95 -1.43 1.57
N THR A 153 -14.09 -2.65 2.11
CA THR A 153 -13.89 -3.92 1.39
C THR A 153 -12.55 -3.96 0.64
N PRO A 154 -11.43 -4.07 1.37
CA PRO A 154 -10.10 -4.04 0.77
C PRO A 154 -9.86 -5.28 -0.09
N PHE A 155 -9.19 -5.09 -1.24
CA PHE A 155 -8.80 -6.16 -2.15
C PHE A 155 -7.35 -6.02 -2.60
N LEU A 156 -6.75 -7.15 -2.96
CA LEU A 156 -5.37 -7.22 -3.41
C LEU A 156 -5.27 -6.91 -4.91
N LEU A 157 -4.33 -6.03 -5.25
CA LEU A 157 -3.94 -5.70 -6.60
C LEU A 157 -2.66 -6.45 -6.95
N GLU A 158 -2.76 -7.28 -7.98
CA GLU A 158 -1.64 -7.98 -8.57
C GLU A 158 -1.05 -7.15 -9.72
N PRO A 159 0.29 -7.17 -9.92
CA PRO A 159 0.90 -6.48 -11.04
C PRO A 159 0.57 -7.18 -12.36
N ILE A 160 -0.06 -6.44 -13.28
CA ILE A 160 -0.33 -6.90 -14.64
C ILE A 160 0.84 -6.49 -15.53
N MET A 161 1.53 -7.46 -16.11
CA MET A 161 2.64 -7.25 -17.04
C MET A 161 2.18 -7.52 -18.48
N THR A 162 2.51 -6.62 -19.40
CA THR A 162 2.28 -6.85 -20.83
C THR A 162 3.51 -7.57 -21.40
N ALA A 163 3.30 -8.75 -21.97
CA ALA A 163 4.36 -9.53 -22.62
C ALA A 163 4.10 -9.58 -24.13
N GLU A 164 5.10 -9.18 -24.91
CA GLU A 164 5.10 -9.34 -26.36
C GLU A 164 5.92 -10.58 -26.72
N VAL A 165 5.31 -11.51 -27.45
CA VAL A 165 5.97 -12.75 -27.90
C VAL A 165 6.03 -12.75 -29.42
N LEU A 166 7.25 -12.64 -29.96
CA LEU A 166 7.51 -12.75 -31.40
C LEU A 166 7.65 -14.23 -31.75
N VAL A 167 6.73 -14.75 -32.56
CA VAL A 167 6.73 -16.16 -32.99
C VAL A 167 6.59 -16.22 -34.52
N PRO A 168 7.34 -17.11 -35.21
CA PRO A 168 7.11 -17.40 -36.62
C PRO A 168 5.67 -17.88 -36.89
N GLU A 169 5.13 -17.56 -38.07
CA GLU A 169 3.72 -17.75 -38.42
C GLU A 169 3.22 -19.20 -38.26
N ALA A 170 4.11 -20.18 -38.46
CA ALA A 170 3.83 -21.61 -38.33
C ALA A 170 3.40 -22.06 -36.92
N SER A 171 3.81 -21.35 -35.87
CA SER A 171 3.55 -21.75 -34.46
C SER A 171 2.50 -20.88 -33.76
N ARG A 172 1.87 -19.95 -34.49
CA ARG A 172 0.94 -18.94 -33.97
C ARG A 172 -0.33 -19.55 -33.34
N SER A 173 -0.78 -20.71 -33.83
CA SER A 173 -2.00 -21.38 -33.36
C SER A 173 -1.89 -21.95 -31.94
N THR A 174 -0.69 -22.40 -31.54
CA THR A 174 -0.45 -23.00 -30.21
C THR A 174 -0.28 -21.93 -29.13
N THR A 175 0.37 -20.81 -29.45
CA THR A 175 0.63 -19.71 -28.48
C THR A 175 -0.63 -18.93 -28.11
N SER A 176 -1.57 -18.76 -29.04
CA SER A 176 -2.86 -18.07 -28.79
C SER A 176 -3.75 -18.78 -27.75
N ARG A 177 -3.60 -20.10 -27.55
CA ARG A 177 -4.33 -20.85 -26.52
C ARG A 177 -3.75 -20.64 -25.11
N ALA A 178 -2.44 -20.42 -24.99
CA ALA A 178 -1.78 -20.28 -23.69
C ALA A 178 -2.02 -18.90 -23.05
N SER A 179 -2.21 -17.84 -23.85
CA SER A 179 -2.50 -16.50 -23.32
C SER A 179 -3.93 -16.33 -22.79
N ARG A 180 -4.82 -17.30 -23.02
CA ARG A 180 -6.20 -17.30 -22.51
C ARG A 180 -6.41 -18.19 -21.28
N SER A 181 -5.38 -18.89 -20.80
CA SER A 181 -5.51 -19.91 -19.75
C SER A 181 -4.97 -19.50 -18.37
N SER A 182 -4.66 -18.23 -18.14
CA SER A 182 -4.30 -17.72 -16.81
C SER A 182 -5.43 -16.83 -16.29
N PRO A 183 -6.21 -17.26 -15.28
CA PRO A 183 -7.15 -16.42 -14.56
C PRO A 183 -6.44 -15.40 -13.67
#